data_AF-A0A928EEM9-F1
#
_entry.id   AF-A0A928EEM9-F1
#
_cell.length_a   1.000
_cell.length_b   1.000
_cell.length_c   1.000
_cell.angle_alpha   90.00
_cell.angle_beta   90.00
_cell.angle_gamma   90.00
#
_symmetry.space_group_name_H-M   'P 1'
#
loop_
_entity.id
_entity.type
_entity.pdbx_description
1 polymer ?
#
loop_
_entity_poly.entity_id
_entity_poly.type
_entity_poly.pdbx_seq_one_letter_code
_entity_poly.pdbx_strand_id
1 'polypeptide(L)'
;MARVLPNRIALVAAMAAIVALCTLMATGIANAAEQSDDGSAPVKVTAPKTPSFKVPEKGSTKMMVSLKVKGGADGFQVIWREGKNPWNVRNTKKTLISIPKLEVNHTYKIKVRAYNLKPNGKKAYSPYCEQKVVFNGVKPLESSEIKTMWYKPFIHGTKKAGQQRYIMLHDTESYAGPTNIVNGWKSDNGGTVAAHFVVGRDGKVVQTAKMSRILHHAGFGGPGNYDKKFGVGKNNGKGKGDDLKGRVWWSGYSSYGMNSYSIGIEMCHVGGQNYTAKQLKAVDRLIATIDQAYGGYGGKIIDHKTWRPSNSDCDSKFQKYLKNYQ
;
A
#
# COMPACT_ATOMS: atom_id res chain seq x y z
N MET A 1 -6.25 -63.25 64.02
CA MET A 1 -4.88 -63.25 63.47
C MET A 1 -4.75 -62.05 62.54
N ALA A 2 -3.82 -61.12 62.88
CA ALA A 2 -3.05 -60.14 62.07
C ALA A 2 -3.75 -59.33 60.95
N ARG A 3 -3.47 -58.05 60.65
CA ARG A 3 -2.54 -56.98 61.08
C ARG A 3 -3.03 -55.69 60.34
N VAL A 4 -3.15 -54.51 60.97
CA VAL A 4 -2.20 -53.36 60.95
C VAL A 4 -1.87 -52.78 59.54
N LEU A 5 -2.21 -51.48 59.35
CA LEU A 5 -1.84 -50.49 58.30
C LEU A 5 -0.31 -50.36 58.03
N PRO A 6 0.27 -49.62 57.02
CA PRO A 6 -0.19 -48.32 56.46
C PRO A 6 0.20 -47.89 54.98
N ASN A 7 -0.30 -46.69 54.59
CA ASN A 7 0.34 -45.57 53.85
C ASN A 7 0.67 -45.52 52.32
N ARG A 8 0.07 -44.48 51.67
CA ARG A 8 0.66 -43.32 50.93
C ARG A 8 0.72 -43.23 49.37
N ILE A 9 0.12 -42.11 48.88
CA ILE A 9 0.51 -41.20 47.74
C ILE A 9 0.11 -41.68 46.30
N ALA A 10 -0.50 -40.94 45.36
CA ALA A 10 -0.73 -39.49 45.12
C ALA A 10 -1.93 -39.17 44.17
N LEU A 11 -2.42 -37.91 44.25
CA LEU A 11 -3.13 -37.04 43.24
C LEU A 11 -4.49 -37.53 42.65
N VAL A 12 -5.69 -36.98 42.96
CA VAL A 12 -6.26 -35.60 42.81
C VAL A 12 -6.28 -35.16 41.33
N ALA A 13 -7.37 -34.85 40.60
CA ALA A 13 -8.78 -34.53 40.90
C ALA A 13 -9.73 -34.74 39.69
N ALA A 14 -11.04 -34.78 40.03
CA ALA A 14 -12.31 -34.88 39.28
C ALA A 14 -12.47 -33.99 38.02
N MET A 15 -13.16 -34.37 36.94
CA MET A 15 -14.62 -34.62 36.69
C MET A 15 -15.57 -33.40 36.76
N ALA A 16 -16.08 -33.05 35.56
CA ALA A 16 -17.46 -32.66 35.15
C ALA A 16 -18.04 -31.22 35.27
N ALA A 17 -18.34 -30.68 34.07
CA ALA A 17 -19.50 -29.89 33.59
C ALA A 17 -19.77 -28.42 34.04
N ILE A 18 -20.02 -27.54 33.04
CA ILE A 18 -21.21 -26.65 32.86
C ILE A 18 -20.94 -25.56 31.79
N VAL A 19 -21.93 -25.34 30.91
CA VAL A 19 -22.06 -24.21 29.98
C VAL A 19 -22.51 -22.96 30.75
N ALA A 20 -21.70 -21.89 30.80
CA ALA A 20 -22.17 -20.52 31.08
C ALA A 20 -21.09 -19.46 30.79
N LEU A 21 -21.53 -18.39 30.11
CA LEU A 21 -21.07 -17.00 30.24
C LEU A 21 -19.55 -16.73 30.27
N CYS A 22 -18.98 -16.39 29.11
CA CYS A 22 -17.87 -15.44 29.05
C CYS A 22 -18.43 -14.02 29.17
N THR A 23 -18.85 -13.65 30.39
CA THR A 23 -19.12 -12.26 30.76
C THR A 23 -17.99 -11.80 31.68
N LEU A 24 -17.32 -10.72 31.27
CA LEU A 24 -16.44 -9.87 32.06
C LEU A 24 -15.24 -10.52 32.79
N MET A 25 -14.07 -10.38 32.17
CA MET A 25 -12.99 -9.61 32.81
C MET A 25 -12.76 -8.36 31.97
N ALA A 26 -13.72 -7.44 32.06
CA ALA A 26 -13.46 -6.02 31.85
C ALA A 26 -12.90 -5.49 33.17
N THR A 27 -11.59 -5.61 33.36
CA THR A 27 -10.88 -4.90 34.43
C THR A 27 -9.79 -4.05 33.80
N GLY A 28 -10.10 -2.76 33.68
CA GLY A 28 -9.09 -1.71 33.64
C GLY A 28 -8.45 -1.39 32.30
N ILE A 29 -9.23 -1.05 31.27
CA ILE A 29 -8.73 -0.15 30.21
C ILE A 29 -9.41 1.21 30.41
N ALA A 30 -9.13 1.82 31.56
CA ALA A 30 -9.39 3.23 31.76
C ALA A 30 -8.51 4.03 30.78
N ASN A 31 -9.14 4.91 30.01
CA ASN A 31 -8.54 6.04 29.30
C ASN A 31 -7.03 5.92 29.02
N ALA A 32 -6.64 5.13 28.02
CA ALA A 32 -5.41 5.41 27.29
C ALA A 32 -5.61 6.65 26.41
N ALA A 33 -5.85 7.78 27.08
CA ALA A 33 -5.68 9.11 26.52
C ALA A 33 -4.21 9.27 26.10
N GLU A 34 -3.96 10.27 25.27
CA GLU A 34 -2.69 10.64 24.65
C GLU A 34 -1.53 10.84 25.66
N GLN A 35 -1.07 9.78 26.32
CA GLN A 35 0.04 9.82 27.27
C GLN A 35 1.35 9.35 26.61
N SER A 36 2.40 10.10 26.89
CA SER A 36 3.78 9.63 26.79
C SER A 36 4.11 8.76 28.01
N ASP A 37 4.88 7.68 27.82
CA ASP A 37 5.33 6.77 28.89
C ASP A 37 6.30 7.47 29.90
N ASP A 38 6.54 8.77 29.76
CA ASP A 38 7.53 9.55 30.51
C ASP A 38 6.96 10.58 31.49
N GLY A 39 5.64 10.69 31.61
CA GLY A 39 5.01 11.60 32.58
C GLY A 39 5.20 13.09 32.27
N SER A 40 5.76 13.44 31.11
CA SER A 40 5.76 14.83 30.63
C SER A 40 4.35 15.23 30.15
N ALA A 41 3.99 16.50 30.32
CA ALA A 41 2.70 17.02 29.89
C ALA A 41 2.47 16.68 28.41
N PRO A 42 1.26 16.24 28.01
CA PRO A 42 0.97 15.86 26.63
C PRO A 42 1.29 17.05 25.73
N VAL A 43 2.30 16.91 24.88
CA VAL A 43 2.55 17.85 23.79
C VAL A 43 1.23 17.98 23.06
N LYS A 44 0.70 19.20 22.96
CA LYS A 44 -0.60 19.48 22.34
C LYS A 44 -0.53 19.06 20.86
N VAL A 45 -0.82 17.80 20.58
CA VAL A 45 -0.81 17.24 19.24
C VAL A 45 -2.07 17.77 18.57
N THR A 46 -1.92 18.77 17.70
CA THR A 46 -3.02 19.19 16.84
C THR A 46 -3.44 17.97 16.04
N ALA A 47 -4.63 17.42 16.34
CA ALA A 47 -5.11 16.21 15.71
C ALA A 47 -5.20 16.48 14.19
N PRO A 48 -4.41 15.79 13.35
CA PRO A 48 -4.67 15.86 11.92
C PRO A 48 -6.10 15.38 11.66
N LYS A 49 -6.72 15.84 10.57
CA LYS A 49 -7.98 15.27 10.07
C LYS A 49 -7.83 13.75 10.08
N THR A 50 -8.48 13.10 11.05
CA THR A 50 -8.35 11.65 11.22
C THR A 50 -9.18 11.03 10.12
N PRO A 51 -8.55 10.34 9.16
CA PRO A 51 -9.31 9.75 8.08
C PRO A 51 -10.21 8.65 8.68
N SER A 52 -11.46 8.66 8.23
CA SER A 52 -12.50 7.70 8.60
C SER A 52 -12.70 6.74 7.45
N PHE A 53 -12.78 5.46 7.75
CA PHE A 53 -12.79 4.43 6.71
C PHE A 53 -13.89 3.41 6.98
N LYS A 54 -14.71 3.11 5.97
CA LYS A 54 -15.79 2.11 6.03
C LYS A 54 -15.29 0.74 5.59
N VAL A 55 -15.51 -0.30 6.39
CA VAL A 55 -15.21 -1.69 6.01
C VAL A 55 -16.22 -2.15 4.94
N PRO A 56 -15.78 -2.73 3.82
CA PRO A 56 -16.68 -3.17 2.75
C PRO A 56 -17.56 -4.36 3.18
N GLU A 57 -18.77 -4.47 2.60
CA GLU A 57 -19.72 -5.57 2.85
C GLU A 57 -19.24 -6.95 2.39
N LYS A 58 -18.38 -6.98 1.37
CA LYS A 58 -17.84 -8.22 0.78
C LYS A 58 -16.33 -8.11 0.71
N GLY A 59 -15.62 -9.14 1.19
CA GLY A 59 -14.16 -9.17 1.23
C GLY A 59 -13.60 -9.52 2.60
N SER A 60 -12.35 -9.13 2.87
CA SER A 60 -11.70 -9.41 4.14
C SER A 60 -12.10 -8.39 5.21
N THR A 61 -12.46 -8.88 6.40
CA THR A 61 -12.58 -8.09 7.64
C THR A 61 -11.22 -7.70 8.23
N LYS A 62 -10.12 -8.00 7.54
CA LYS A 62 -8.76 -7.61 7.94
C LYS A 62 -8.39 -6.30 7.25
N MET A 63 -7.94 -5.31 8.03
CA MET A 63 -7.38 -4.06 7.50
C MET A 63 -5.86 -4.15 7.50
N MET A 64 -5.25 -3.76 6.38
CA MET A 64 -3.80 -3.68 6.26
C MET A 64 -3.37 -2.22 6.38
N VAL A 65 -2.66 -1.89 7.45
CA VAL A 65 -2.20 -0.54 7.69
C VAL A 65 -0.77 -0.43 7.22
N SER A 66 -0.57 0.37 6.18
CA SER A 66 0.73 0.67 5.59
C SER A 66 1.28 1.96 6.20
N LEU A 67 2.50 1.88 6.73
CA LEU A 67 3.13 2.99 7.42
C LEU A 67 4.17 3.67 6.53
N LYS A 68 4.08 5.00 6.39
CA LYS A 68 5.15 5.80 5.78
C LYS A 68 6.32 5.84 6.73
N VAL A 69 7.39 5.10 6.40
CA VAL A 69 8.62 5.08 7.19
C VAL A 69 9.30 6.44 7.10
N LYS A 70 9.38 7.18 8.20
CA LYS A 70 10.42 8.18 8.37
C LYS A 70 11.70 7.44 8.78
N GLY A 71 12.81 7.67 8.09
CA GLY A 71 14.09 7.05 8.44
C GLY A 71 14.47 7.34 9.89
N GLY A 72 15.05 6.36 10.59
CA GLY A 72 15.52 6.49 11.97
C GLY A 72 14.48 6.21 13.06
N ALA A 73 13.39 5.51 12.75
CA ALA A 73 12.39 5.06 13.72
C ALA A 73 12.67 3.65 14.26
N ASP A 74 12.59 3.44 15.59
CA ASP A 74 12.72 2.10 16.20
C ASP A 74 11.44 1.25 16.06
N GLY A 75 10.29 1.91 15.87
CA GLY A 75 9.03 1.25 15.58
C GLY A 75 7.87 2.21 15.42
N PHE A 76 6.66 1.65 15.43
CA PHE A 76 5.42 2.39 15.21
C PHE A 76 4.33 1.97 16.18
N GLN A 77 3.46 2.92 16.50
CA GLN A 77 2.21 2.70 17.21
C GLN A 77 1.04 2.96 16.28
N VAL A 78 0.15 1.97 16.19
CA VAL A 78 -1.11 2.04 15.46
C VAL A 78 -2.27 2.02 16.42
N ILE A 79 -3.16 2.99 16.24
CA ILE A 79 -4.27 3.26 17.14
C ILE A 79 -5.56 3.28 16.31
N TRP A 80 -6.56 2.49 16.64
CA TRP A 80 -7.82 2.45 15.88
C TRP A 80 -9.05 2.31 16.78
N ARG A 81 -10.18 2.88 16.35
CA ARG A 81 -11.47 2.73 17.04
C ARG A 81 -12.62 2.75 16.07
N GLU A 82 -13.74 2.19 16.49
CA GLU A 82 -15.02 2.32 15.83
C GLU A 82 -15.84 3.41 16.51
N GLY A 83 -16.41 4.35 15.75
CA GLY A 83 -17.26 5.40 16.32
C GLY A 83 -16.64 6.13 17.53
N LYS A 84 -17.29 6.00 18.70
CA LYS A 84 -16.85 6.55 19.99
C LYS A 84 -16.24 5.50 20.94
N ASN A 85 -16.05 4.26 20.47
CA ASN A 85 -15.48 3.20 21.28
C ASN A 85 -14.04 3.54 21.73
N PRO A 86 -13.55 2.92 22.81
CA PRO A 86 -12.17 3.08 23.24
C PRO A 86 -11.17 2.77 22.13
N TRP A 87 -10.03 3.46 22.16
CA TRP A 87 -8.96 3.23 21.21
C TRP A 87 -8.26 1.91 21.48
N ASN A 88 -8.18 1.07 20.46
CA ASN A 88 -7.27 -0.07 20.42
C ASN A 88 -5.87 0.44 20.07
N VAL A 89 -4.84 -0.10 20.73
CA VAL A 89 -3.45 0.31 20.54
C VAL A 89 -2.59 -0.92 20.24
N ARG A 90 -1.73 -0.82 19.23
CA ARG A 90 -0.74 -1.85 18.91
C ARG A 90 0.60 -1.23 18.55
N ASN A 91 1.65 -1.69 19.21
CA ASN A 91 3.03 -1.37 18.84
C ASN A 91 3.58 -2.45 17.90
N THR A 92 4.42 -2.04 16.96
CA THR A 92 5.04 -2.95 15.99
C THR A 92 6.37 -2.39 15.49
N LYS A 93 7.23 -3.28 14.99
CA LYS A 93 8.39 -2.91 14.17
C LYS A 93 8.11 -3.08 12.67
N LYS A 94 7.02 -3.77 12.33
CA LYS A 94 6.57 -3.96 10.95
C LYS A 94 5.92 -2.69 10.44
N THR A 95 6.21 -2.37 9.20
CA THR A 95 5.66 -1.23 8.47
C THR A 95 4.37 -1.57 7.71
N LEU A 96 4.00 -2.85 7.72
CA LEU A 96 2.72 -3.39 7.26
C LEU A 96 2.09 -4.19 8.41
N ILE A 97 0.90 -3.80 8.84
CA ILE A 97 0.20 -4.42 9.98
C ILE A 97 -1.16 -4.91 9.54
N SER A 98 -1.47 -6.17 9.87
CA SER A 98 -2.83 -6.69 9.81
C SER A 98 -3.57 -6.37 11.11
N ILE A 99 -4.67 -5.64 11.00
CA ILE A 99 -5.68 -5.46 12.06
C ILE A 99 -6.81 -6.44 11.74
N PRO A 100 -6.90 -7.57 12.46
CA PRO A 100 -7.88 -8.60 12.16
C PRO A 100 -9.25 -8.28 12.77
N LYS A 101 -10.31 -8.93 12.24
CA LYS A 101 -11.65 -9.00 12.84
C LYS A 101 -12.37 -7.65 12.98
N LEU A 102 -12.29 -6.78 11.97
CA LEU A 102 -13.14 -5.59 11.91
C LEU A 102 -14.54 -5.94 11.42
N GLU A 103 -15.56 -5.26 11.93
CA GLU A 103 -16.95 -5.49 11.53
C GLU A 103 -17.22 -4.87 10.15
N VAL A 104 -17.87 -5.64 9.27
CA VAL A 104 -18.26 -5.16 7.93
C VAL A 104 -19.25 -4.01 8.07
N ASN A 105 -19.26 -3.08 7.11
CA ASN A 105 -20.09 -1.86 7.12
C ASN A 105 -19.81 -0.83 8.22
N HIS A 106 -18.85 -1.10 9.11
CA HIS A 106 -18.56 -0.20 10.21
C HIS A 106 -17.47 0.80 9.82
N THR A 107 -17.48 1.97 10.46
CA THR A 107 -16.52 3.04 10.19
C THR A 107 -15.48 3.14 11.30
N TYR A 108 -14.22 2.93 10.93
CA TYR A 108 -13.09 3.01 11.84
C TYR A 108 -12.29 4.30 11.62
N LYS A 109 -11.82 4.87 12.72
CA LYS A 109 -10.79 5.91 12.74
C LYS A 109 -9.48 5.25 13.08
N ILE A 110 -8.40 5.66 12.42
CA ILE A 110 -7.07 5.14 12.68
C ILE A 110 -6.05 6.28 12.68
N LYS A 111 -5.05 6.14 13.56
CA LYS A 111 -3.90 7.03 13.69
C LYS A 111 -2.63 6.20 13.80
N VAL A 112 -1.54 6.70 13.23
CA VAL A 112 -0.22 6.08 13.33
C VAL A 112 0.80 7.12 13.74
N ARG A 113 1.70 6.77 14.67
CA ARG A 113 2.90 7.55 15.01
C ARG A 113 4.13 6.66 15.10
N ALA A 114 5.31 7.19 14.74
CA ALA A 114 6.58 6.50 14.95
C ALA A 114 7.03 6.66 16.42
N TYR A 115 7.92 5.79 16.89
CA TYR A 115 8.62 5.98 18.15
C TYR A 115 10.09 5.58 18.06
N ASN A 116 10.90 6.21 18.91
CA ASN A 116 12.27 5.81 19.23
C ASN A 116 12.37 5.32 20.66
N LEU A 117 13.24 4.35 20.90
CA LEU A 117 13.56 3.84 22.21
C LEU A 117 14.62 4.74 22.84
N LYS A 118 14.30 5.26 24.03
CA LYS A 118 15.27 5.90 24.91
C LYS A 118 16.18 4.80 25.51
N PRO A 119 17.38 5.14 26.02
CA PRO A 119 18.28 4.17 26.67
C PRO A 119 17.65 3.36 27.80
N ASN A 120 16.63 3.92 28.47
CA ASN A 120 15.85 3.26 29.53
C ASN A 120 14.68 2.41 28.99
N GLY A 121 14.62 2.15 27.69
CA GLY A 121 13.56 1.37 27.04
C GLY A 121 12.22 2.10 26.86
N LYS A 122 12.08 3.34 27.35
CA LYS A 122 10.84 4.13 27.17
C LYS A 122 10.71 4.63 25.73
N LYS A 123 9.47 4.73 25.25
CA LYS A 123 9.18 5.17 23.88
C LYS A 123 8.99 6.69 23.81
N ALA A 124 9.75 7.34 22.94
CA ALA A 124 9.55 8.72 22.54
C ALA A 124 8.77 8.75 21.22
N TYR A 125 7.52 9.23 21.24
CA TYR A 125 6.65 9.20 20.07
C TYR A 125 6.75 10.47 19.22
N SER A 126 6.70 10.33 17.90
CA SER A 126 6.59 11.44 16.96
C SER A 126 5.16 12.02 16.93
N PRO A 127 4.96 13.19 16.30
CA PRO A 127 3.63 13.58 15.81
C PRO A 127 3.02 12.49 14.93
N TYR A 128 1.68 12.47 14.83
CA TYR A 128 0.99 11.53 13.95
C TYR A 128 1.44 11.69 12.49
N CYS A 129 1.63 10.57 11.82
CA CYS A 129 2.15 10.49 10.46
C CYS A 129 1.00 10.58 9.45
N GLU A 130 1.30 11.07 8.24
CA GLU A 130 0.47 10.72 7.08
C GLU A 130 0.46 9.20 6.92
N GLN A 131 -0.72 8.63 6.73
CA GLN A 131 -0.96 7.18 6.74
C GLN A 131 -1.78 6.79 5.53
N LYS A 132 -1.39 5.69 4.86
CA LYS A 132 -2.19 5.04 3.83
C LYS A 132 -2.84 3.82 4.49
N VAL A 133 -4.14 3.91 4.68
CA VAL A 133 -4.92 2.80 5.22
C VAL A 133 -5.48 2.06 4.04
N VAL A 134 -4.91 0.90 3.76
CA VAL A 134 -5.38 0.05 2.68
C VAL A 134 -6.31 -0.97 3.34
N PHE A 135 -7.61 -0.75 3.24
CA PHE A 135 -8.52 -1.87 3.42
C PHE A 135 -8.24 -2.81 2.30
N ASN A 136 -7.57 -3.89 2.64
CA ASN A 136 -7.58 -5.09 1.86
C ASN A 136 -6.72 -6.08 2.62
N GLY A 137 -7.35 -6.97 3.38
CA GLY A 137 -6.85 -8.34 3.59
C GLY A 137 -6.72 -9.12 2.28
N VAL A 138 -6.41 -8.42 1.20
CA VAL A 138 -6.09 -8.90 -0.11
C VAL A 138 -4.66 -9.36 -0.03
N LYS A 139 -4.55 -10.67 -0.14
CA LYS A 139 -3.28 -11.36 -0.26
C LYS A 139 -2.50 -10.76 -1.45
N PRO A 140 -1.26 -10.30 -1.24
CA PRO A 140 -0.35 -9.99 -2.35
C PRO A 140 -0.33 -11.11 -3.40
N LEU A 141 0.04 -10.76 -4.63
CA LEU A 141 0.29 -11.75 -5.66
C LEU A 141 1.54 -12.55 -5.27
N GLU A 142 1.42 -13.87 -5.34
CA GLU A 142 2.60 -14.72 -5.28
C GLU A 142 3.37 -14.62 -6.60
N SER A 143 4.68 -14.91 -6.56
CA SER A 143 5.51 -14.86 -7.77
C SER A 143 5.03 -15.82 -8.87
N SER A 144 4.38 -16.93 -8.50
CA SER A 144 3.77 -17.88 -9.44
C SER A 144 2.53 -17.34 -10.15
N GLU A 145 1.91 -16.29 -9.63
CA GLU A 145 0.73 -15.65 -10.20
C GLU A 145 1.09 -14.50 -11.15
N ILE A 146 2.38 -14.18 -11.26
CA ILE A 146 2.90 -13.11 -12.11
C ILE A 146 3.72 -13.73 -13.24
N LYS A 147 3.23 -13.62 -14.47
CA LYS A 147 4.04 -13.98 -15.64
C LYS A 147 5.12 -12.92 -15.84
N THR A 148 6.38 -13.32 -15.94
CA THR A 148 7.47 -12.38 -16.23
C THR A 148 7.82 -12.38 -17.72
N MET A 149 8.04 -11.19 -18.27
CA MET A 149 8.42 -10.98 -19.67
C MET A 149 9.50 -9.89 -19.73
N TRP A 150 10.74 -10.27 -19.41
CA TRP A 150 11.85 -9.33 -19.32
C TRP A 150 12.36 -8.92 -20.71
N TYR A 151 12.31 -7.62 -21.00
CA TYR A 151 12.92 -7.08 -22.21
C TYR A 151 13.83 -5.90 -21.86
N LYS A 152 15.13 -6.06 -22.18
CA LYS A 152 16.15 -5.04 -21.91
C LYS A 152 15.81 -3.67 -22.51
N PRO A 153 15.26 -3.55 -23.74
CA PRO A 153 14.97 -2.25 -24.32
C PRO A 153 13.96 -1.40 -23.55
N PHE A 154 13.10 -1.99 -22.71
CA PHE A 154 12.17 -1.25 -21.85
C PHE A 154 12.85 -0.53 -20.68
N ILE A 155 14.11 -0.85 -20.38
CA ILE A 155 14.81 -0.34 -19.21
C ILE A 155 15.57 0.93 -19.59
N HIS A 156 15.11 2.06 -19.07
CA HIS A 156 15.64 3.39 -19.34
C HIS A 156 16.48 3.95 -18.20
N GLY A 157 16.73 3.16 -17.16
CA GLY A 157 17.54 3.60 -16.03
C GLY A 157 17.34 2.76 -14.77
N THR A 158 17.89 3.26 -13.67
CA THR A 158 17.76 2.64 -12.35
C THR A 158 17.11 3.58 -11.34
N LYS A 159 16.27 3.01 -10.50
CA LYS A 159 15.54 3.70 -9.44
C LYS A 159 15.90 3.07 -8.10
N LYS A 160 16.39 3.89 -7.16
CA LYS A 160 16.62 3.49 -5.77
C LYS A 160 15.28 3.37 -5.04
N ALA A 161 15.21 2.55 -3.99
CA ALA A 161 14.00 2.36 -3.22
C ALA A 161 13.39 3.68 -2.70
N GLY A 162 14.22 4.59 -2.17
CA GLY A 162 13.77 5.91 -1.69
C GLY A 162 13.29 6.90 -2.76
N GLN A 163 13.43 6.56 -4.05
CA GLN A 163 12.86 7.34 -5.16
C GLN A 163 11.43 6.87 -5.51
N GLN A 164 11.00 5.69 -5.06
CA GLN A 164 9.64 5.24 -5.29
C GLN A 164 8.66 6.09 -4.48
N ARG A 165 7.79 6.83 -5.18
CA ARG A 165 6.83 7.75 -4.56
C ARG A 165 5.41 7.59 -5.07
N TYR A 166 5.23 7.02 -6.26
CA TYR A 166 3.92 6.93 -6.91
C TYR A 166 3.64 5.56 -7.52
N ILE A 167 2.40 5.09 -7.43
CA ILE A 167 1.89 4.01 -8.28
C ILE A 167 0.96 4.68 -9.28
N MET A 168 1.28 4.58 -10.57
CA MET A 168 0.54 5.24 -11.64
C MET A 168 -0.30 4.22 -12.39
N LEU A 169 -1.60 4.49 -12.48
CA LEU A 169 -2.59 3.65 -13.15
C LEU A 169 -2.88 4.20 -14.54
N HIS A 170 -2.97 3.28 -15.50
CA HIS A 170 -3.20 3.53 -16.91
C HIS A 170 -4.20 2.53 -17.47
N ASP A 171 -4.84 2.89 -18.58
CA ASP A 171 -5.49 1.92 -19.45
C ASP A 171 -4.64 1.76 -20.71
N THR A 172 -4.59 0.54 -21.25
CA THR A 172 -3.82 0.27 -22.47
C THR A 172 -4.49 0.77 -23.75
N GLU A 173 -5.73 1.26 -23.65
CA GLU A 173 -6.61 1.62 -24.78
C GLU A 173 -6.71 0.51 -25.85
N SER A 174 -6.68 -0.76 -25.43
CA SER A 174 -6.60 -1.92 -26.32
C SER A 174 -7.37 -3.12 -25.79
N TYR A 175 -7.97 -3.89 -26.71
CA TYR A 175 -8.66 -5.14 -26.41
C TYR A 175 -7.71 -6.32 -26.15
N ALA A 176 -6.42 -6.14 -26.41
CA ALA A 176 -5.45 -7.21 -26.33
C ALA A 176 -5.19 -7.65 -24.88
N GLY A 177 -4.89 -8.95 -24.71
CA GLY A 177 -4.47 -9.48 -23.42
C GLY A 177 -3.05 -9.04 -23.03
N PRO A 178 -2.65 -9.21 -21.76
CA PRO A 178 -1.39 -8.67 -21.24
C PRO A 178 -0.14 -9.04 -22.03
N THR A 179 -0.02 -10.30 -22.48
CA THR A 179 1.14 -10.73 -23.27
C THR A 179 1.21 -10.04 -24.63
N ASN A 180 0.07 -9.79 -25.27
CA ASN A 180 0.02 -9.15 -26.58
C ASN A 180 0.30 -7.65 -26.49
N ILE A 181 -0.15 -6.98 -25.42
CA ILE A 181 0.24 -5.58 -25.12
C ILE A 181 1.76 -5.47 -25.01
N VAL A 182 2.37 -6.36 -24.22
CA VAL A 182 3.83 -6.35 -24.02
C VAL A 182 4.58 -6.66 -25.32
N ASN A 183 4.09 -7.60 -26.14
CA ASN A 183 4.67 -7.88 -27.45
C ASN A 183 4.52 -6.71 -28.43
N GLY A 184 3.42 -5.95 -28.34
CA GLY A 184 3.22 -4.69 -29.08
C GLY A 184 4.32 -3.68 -28.74
N TRP A 185 4.49 -3.34 -27.46
CA TRP A 185 5.56 -2.43 -27.02
C TRP A 185 6.97 -2.91 -27.39
N LYS A 186 7.22 -4.22 -27.37
CA LYS A 186 8.50 -4.79 -27.79
C LYS A 186 8.77 -4.52 -29.28
N SER A 187 7.72 -4.59 -30.10
CA SER A 187 7.79 -4.43 -31.55
C SER A 187 7.79 -2.94 -31.96
N ASP A 188 7.21 -2.07 -31.14
CA ASP A 188 7.13 -0.63 -31.39
C ASP A 188 8.41 0.11 -30.99
N ASN A 189 8.96 0.89 -31.94
CA ASN A 189 10.02 1.88 -31.74
C ASN A 189 11.22 1.42 -30.87
N GLY A 190 11.54 0.13 -30.87
CA GLY A 190 12.61 -0.44 -30.06
C GLY A 190 12.40 -0.37 -28.55
N GLY A 191 11.15 -0.38 -28.07
CA GLY A 191 10.81 -0.49 -26.64
C GLY A 191 10.90 0.79 -25.83
N THR A 192 10.68 1.96 -26.46
CA THR A 192 10.72 3.27 -25.78
C THR A 192 9.51 3.57 -24.89
N VAL A 193 8.50 2.69 -24.86
CA VAL A 193 7.35 2.79 -23.97
C VAL A 193 7.11 1.42 -23.35
N ALA A 194 6.91 1.39 -22.05
CA ALA A 194 6.48 0.20 -21.32
C ALA A 194 6.03 0.61 -19.93
N ALA A 195 5.11 -0.16 -19.34
CA ALA A 195 4.83 -0.10 -17.90
C ALA A 195 5.38 -1.32 -17.19
N HIS A 196 5.52 -1.24 -15.86
CA HIS A 196 6.10 -2.31 -15.06
C HIS A 196 5.21 -3.55 -15.04
N PHE A 197 3.90 -3.32 -15.01
CA PHE A 197 2.88 -4.37 -14.97
C PHE A 197 1.77 -4.12 -15.97
N VAL A 198 1.19 -5.20 -16.49
CA VAL A 198 -0.03 -5.20 -17.29
C VAL A 198 -1.04 -6.16 -16.66
N VAL A 199 -2.26 -5.70 -16.43
CA VAL A 199 -3.35 -6.45 -15.78
C VAL A 199 -4.49 -6.69 -16.76
N GLY A 200 -4.70 -7.96 -17.08
CA GLY A 200 -5.72 -8.41 -18.00
C GLY A 200 -7.13 -8.30 -17.44
N ARG A 201 -8.12 -8.23 -18.34
CA ARG A 201 -9.55 -8.32 -17.98
C ARG A 201 -9.91 -9.62 -17.27
N ASP A 202 -9.12 -10.68 -17.44
CA ASP A 202 -9.27 -11.98 -16.77
C ASP A 202 -8.57 -12.04 -15.40
N GLY A 203 -7.85 -10.98 -15.00
CA GLY A 203 -7.08 -10.89 -13.76
C GLY A 203 -5.65 -11.44 -13.86
N LYS A 204 -5.20 -11.90 -15.03
CA LYS A 204 -3.79 -12.29 -15.23
C LYS A 204 -2.89 -11.07 -15.21
N VAL A 205 -1.71 -11.21 -14.62
CA VAL A 205 -0.72 -10.13 -14.49
C VAL A 205 0.56 -10.53 -15.21
N VAL A 206 1.08 -9.60 -16.01
CA VAL A 206 2.42 -9.68 -16.60
C VAL A 206 3.31 -8.60 -16.00
N GLN A 207 4.54 -8.95 -15.63
CA GLN A 207 5.58 -7.99 -15.23
C GLN A 207 6.69 -7.93 -16.29
N THR A 208 7.08 -6.71 -16.68
CA THR A 208 8.00 -6.47 -17.80
C THR A 208 9.42 -6.06 -17.38
N ALA A 209 9.55 -5.49 -16.18
CA ALA A 209 10.83 -5.12 -15.57
C ALA A 209 10.77 -5.14 -14.03
N LYS A 210 11.94 -5.28 -13.39
CA LYS A 210 12.05 -5.16 -11.93
C LYS A 210 11.59 -3.76 -11.51
N MET A 211 10.89 -3.65 -10.38
CA MET A 211 10.36 -2.37 -9.86
C MET A 211 11.44 -1.31 -9.56
N SER A 212 12.71 -1.70 -9.47
CA SER A 212 13.87 -0.82 -9.32
C SER A 212 14.44 -0.30 -10.64
N ARG A 213 13.78 -0.59 -11.77
CA ARG A 213 14.12 -0.03 -13.08
C ARG A 213 13.21 1.15 -13.40
N ILE A 214 13.70 2.01 -14.29
CA ILE A 214 12.89 3.11 -14.81
C ILE A 214 12.37 2.69 -16.18
N LEU A 215 11.05 2.78 -16.35
CA LEU A 215 10.32 2.49 -17.56
C LEU A 215 9.58 3.77 -18.00
N HIS A 216 9.43 3.97 -19.29
CA HIS A 216 8.72 5.11 -19.86
C HIS A 216 7.22 4.79 -19.98
N HIS A 217 6.48 5.11 -18.92
CA HIS A 217 5.02 4.91 -18.88
C HIS A 217 4.24 6.21 -18.63
N ALA A 218 4.87 7.22 -18.01
CA ALA A 218 4.22 8.47 -17.62
C ALA A 218 4.49 9.60 -18.63
N GLY A 219 5.60 9.54 -19.37
CA GLY A 219 5.99 10.58 -20.32
C GLY A 219 6.01 12.00 -19.69
N PHE A 220 5.67 13.00 -20.51
CA PHE A 220 5.60 14.40 -20.07
C PHE A 220 4.40 14.64 -19.14
N GLY A 221 4.61 15.44 -18.09
CA GLY A 221 3.54 15.94 -17.23
C GLY A 221 2.69 17.01 -17.89
N GLY A 222 1.80 17.66 -17.15
CA GLY A 222 1.05 18.82 -17.66
C GLY A 222 1.94 20.04 -17.97
N PRO A 223 1.35 21.09 -18.57
CA PRO A 223 2.07 22.33 -18.87
C PRO A 223 2.58 23.00 -17.58
N GLY A 224 3.77 23.62 -17.67
CA GLY A 224 4.46 24.23 -16.53
C GLY A 224 5.38 23.25 -15.78
N ASN A 225 5.62 23.51 -14.49
CA ASN A 225 6.58 22.77 -13.67
C ASN A 225 5.88 21.71 -12.79
N TYR A 226 5.41 20.65 -13.43
CA TYR A 226 4.80 19.50 -12.78
C TYR A 226 5.81 18.69 -11.96
N ASP A 227 7.09 18.68 -12.33
CA ASP A 227 8.13 18.05 -11.50
C ASP A 227 8.09 18.62 -10.07
N LYS A 228 8.08 19.95 -9.93
CA LYS A 228 7.95 20.64 -8.63
C LYS A 228 6.60 20.34 -7.95
N LYS A 229 5.49 20.36 -8.70
CA LYS A 229 4.13 20.09 -8.17
C LYS A 229 4.03 18.71 -7.51
N PHE A 230 4.68 17.70 -8.09
CA PHE A 230 4.72 16.33 -7.59
C PHE A 230 5.97 16.03 -6.76
N GLY A 231 6.81 17.04 -6.53
CA GLY A 231 8.09 16.90 -5.83
C GLY A 231 9.04 15.89 -6.49
N VAL A 232 8.85 15.52 -7.74
CA VAL A 232 9.75 14.61 -8.48
C VAL A 232 10.93 15.40 -9.04
N GLY A 233 12.06 14.72 -9.23
CA GLY A 233 13.27 15.37 -9.74
C GLY A 233 13.14 15.71 -11.22
N LYS A 234 13.72 16.84 -11.64
CA LYS A 234 13.93 17.13 -13.06
C LYS A 234 14.78 16.01 -13.67
N ASN A 235 14.34 15.46 -14.79
CA ASN A 235 15.16 14.52 -15.54
C ASN A 235 15.92 15.27 -16.64
N ASN A 236 17.25 15.24 -16.58
CA ASN A 236 18.14 15.88 -17.55
C ASN A 236 18.89 14.86 -18.42
N GLY A 237 18.61 13.56 -18.30
CA GLY A 237 19.27 12.50 -19.05
C GLY A 237 20.75 12.29 -18.69
N LYS A 238 21.24 12.91 -17.60
CA LYS A 238 22.65 12.80 -17.17
C LYS A 238 22.73 11.90 -15.92
N GLY A 239 23.39 10.74 -16.04
CA GLY A 239 23.69 9.83 -14.92
C GLY A 239 22.86 8.53 -14.89
N LYS A 240 22.71 7.90 -13.72
CA LYS A 240 21.96 6.63 -13.52
C LYS A 240 20.42 6.78 -13.51
N GLY A 241 19.93 7.97 -13.88
CA GLY A 241 18.52 8.30 -13.98
C GLY A 241 17.89 7.80 -15.28
N ASP A 242 16.79 8.39 -15.68
CA ASP A 242 16.09 8.04 -16.92
C ASP A 242 16.82 8.62 -18.14
N ASP A 243 17.11 7.76 -19.13
CA ASP A 243 17.90 8.03 -20.33
C ASP A 243 17.21 8.95 -21.35
N LEU A 244 15.93 9.24 -21.13
CA LEU A 244 15.07 10.07 -21.96
C LEU A 244 14.94 9.59 -23.42
N LYS A 245 15.27 8.33 -23.73
CA LYS A 245 15.19 7.76 -25.08
C LYS A 245 13.76 7.81 -25.62
N GLY A 246 13.60 8.15 -26.90
CA GLY A 246 12.29 8.17 -27.56
C GLY A 246 11.38 9.34 -27.16
N ARG A 247 11.83 10.25 -26.28
CA ARG A 247 11.05 11.45 -25.97
C ARG A 247 10.94 12.38 -27.18
N VAL A 248 9.78 13.01 -27.34
CA VAL A 248 9.54 14.09 -28.31
C VAL A 248 9.26 15.38 -27.54
N TRP A 249 10.08 16.40 -27.74
CA TRP A 249 9.91 17.68 -27.05
C TRP A 249 8.65 18.41 -27.53
N TRP A 250 7.87 18.91 -26.59
CA TRP A 250 6.67 19.68 -26.86
C TRP A 250 6.75 21.04 -26.15
N SER A 251 6.55 22.14 -26.88
CA SER A 251 6.56 23.50 -26.32
C SER A 251 5.58 23.65 -25.15
N GLY A 252 6.05 24.15 -24.01
CA GLY A 252 5.24 24.31 -22.79
C GLY A 252 5.25 23.10 -21.84
N TYR A 253 5.87 21.98 -22.24
CA TYR A 253 6.00 20.77 -21.43
C TYR A 253 7.46 20.57 -21.00
N SER A 254 7.73 20.75 -19.71
CA SER A 254 9.10 20.73 -19.16
C SER A 254 9.37 19.60 -18.16
N SER A 255 8.32 18.91 -17.73
CA SER A 255 8.37 17.94 -16.63
C SER A 255 8.31 16.51 -17.14
N TYR A 256 9.30 15.70 -16.79
CA TYR A 256 9.43 14.30 -17.23
C TYR A 256 9.85 13.37 -16.08
N GLY A 257 9.92 13.89 -14.85
CA GLY A 257 10.48 13.17 -13.72
C GLY A 257 9.68 11.94 -13.30
N MET A 258 8.37 11.90 -13.59
CA MET A 258 7.45 10.90 -13.02
C MET A 258 7.90 9.45 -13.26
N ASN A 259 8.35 9.10 -14.47
CA ASN A 259 8.90 7.77 -14.79
C ASN A 259 9.93 7.27 -13.76
N SER A 260 10.78 8.19 -13.26
CA SER A 260 11.85 7.89 -12.30
C SER A 260 11.36 7.70 -10.86
N TYR A 261 10.13 8.08 -10.56
CA TYR A 261 9.55 8.10 -9.20
C TYR A 261 8.28 7.25 -9.09
N SER A 262 7.90 6.54 -10.14
CA SER A 262 6.68 5.75 -10.18
C SER A 262 6.84 4.30 -10.63
N ILE A 263 5.86 3.49 -10.29
CA ILE A 263 5.60 2.18 -10.89
C ILE A 263 4.31 2.31 -11.70
N GLY A 264 4.40 2.07 -13.01
CA GLY A 264 3.26 2.03 -13.92
C GLY A 264 2.55 0.68 -13.90
N ILE A 265 1.22 0.70 -13.77
CA ILE A 265 0.32 -0.43 -13.95
C ILE A 265 -0.64 -0.10 -15.08
N GLU A 266 -0.63 -0.93 -16.11
CA GLU A 266 -1.50 -0.82 -17.28
C GLU A 266 -2.64 -1.81 -17.17
N MET A 267 -3.88 -1.34 -17.30
CA MET A 267 -5.07 -2.17 -17.29
C MET A 267 -5.53 -2.40 -18.73
N CYS A 268 -5.63 -3.66 -19.14
CA CYS A 268 -6.21 -4.00 -20.44
C CYS A 268 -7.66 -3.52 -20.50
N HIS A 269 -7.89 -2.40 -21.17
CA HIS A 269 -9.16 -1.69 -21.19
C HIS A 269 -9.23 -0.80 -22.42
N VAL A 270 -10.44 -0.61 -22.94
CA VAL A 270 -10.76 0.32 -24.03
C VAL A 270 -11.87 1.24 -23.55
N GLY A 271 -11.81 2.51 -23.95
CA GLY A 271 -12.77 3.54 -23.59
C GLY A 271 -14.24 3.08 -23.65
N GLY A 272 -15.01 3.40 -22.61
CA GLY A 272 -16.40 3.00 -22.47
C GLY A 272 -16.62 1.59 -21.92
N GLN A 273 -15.62 0.71 -21.87
CA GLN A 273 -15.77 -0.60 -21.24
C GLN A 273 -15.90 -0.48 -19.71
N ASN A 274 -16.55 -1.47 -19.09
CA ASN A 274 -16.44 -1.65 -17.64
C ASN A 274 -15.11 -2.32 -17.28
N TYR A 275 -14.60 -2.04 -16.09
CA TYR A 275 -13.53 -2.83 -15.47
C TYR A 275 -14.12 -4.10 -14.86
N THR A 276 -13.52 -5.25 -15.14
CA THR A 276 -14.04 -6.51 -14.61
C THR A 276 -13.69 -6.68 -13.14
N ALA A 277 -14.49 -7.44 -12.39
CA ALA A 277 -14.19 -7.74 -10.99
C ALA A 277 -12.85 -8.48 -10.81
N LYS A 278 -12.48 -9.35 -11.77
CA LYS A 278 -11.19 -10.07 -11.74
C LYS A 278 -10.01 -9.14 -11.95
N GLN A 279 -10.13 -8.18 -12.88
CA GLN A 279 -9.11 -7.17 -13.16
C GLN A 279 -8.90 -6.26 -11.95
N LEU A 280 -9.99 -5.71 -11.39
CA LEU A 280 -9.92 -4.84 -10.21
C LEU A 280 -9.31 -5.57 -9.01
N LYS A 281 -9.72 -6.82 -8.76
CA LYS A 281 -9.12 -7.65 -7.71
C LYS A 281 -7.63 -7.89 -7.96
N ALA A 282 -7.19 -8.08 -9.21
CA ALA A 282 -5.78 -8.23 -9.53
C ALA A 282 -5.00 -6.93 -9.30
N VAL A 283 -5.58 -5.77 -9.61
CA VAL A 283 -5.00 -4.45 -9.30
C VAL A 283 -4.86 -4.27 -7.78
N ASP A 284 -5.88 -4.62 -6.99
CA ASP A 284 -5.81 -4.59 -5.52
C ASP A 284 -4.62 -5.41 -4.98
N ARG A 285 -4.49 -6.65 -5.47
CA ARG A 285 -3.42 -7.57 -5.06
C ARG A 285 -2.05 -7.09 -5.51
N LEU A 286 -1.97 -6.52 -6.70
CA LEU A 286 -0.73 -5.98 -7.25
C LEU A 286 -0.26 -4.76 -6.48
N ILE A 287 -1.16 -3.83 -6.12
CA ILE A 287 -0.86 -2.71 -5.24
C ILE A 287 -0.34 -3.21 -3.89
N ALA A 288 -0.99 -4.21 -3.30
CA ALA A 288 -0.52 -4.82 -2.05
C ALA A 288 0.88 -5.45 -2.20
N THR A 289 1.19 -6.01 -3.36
CA THR A 289 2.52 -6.58 -3.69
C THR A 289 3.59 -5.50 -3.77
N ILE A 290 3.28 -4.38 -4.42
CA ILE A 290 4.17 -3.21 -4.50
C ILE A 290 4.37 -2.62 -3.09
N ASP A 291 3.28 -2.38 -2.36
CA ASP A 291 3.30 -1.90 -0.99
C ASP A 291 4.20 -2.80 -0.11
N GLN A 292 4.05 -4.12 -0.17
CA GLN A 292 4.90 -5.07 0.54
C GLN A 292 6.39 -4.95 0.16
N ALA A 293 6.70 -4.85 -1.13
CA ALA A 293 8.07 -4.74 -1.62
C ALA A 293 8.78 -3.46 -1.19
N TYR A 294 8.02 -2.40 -0.87
CA TYR A 294 8.53 -1.11 -0.38
C TYR A 294 8.29 -0.92 1.11
N GLY A 295 8.25 -2.01 1.87
CA GLY A 295 8.14 -1.95 3.32
C GLY A 295 6.81 -1.35 3.75
N GLY A 296 5.71 -1.84 3.20
CA GLY A 296 4.36 -1.42 3.53
C GLY A 296 3.84 -0.30 2.63
N TYR A 297 4.67 0.64 2.17
CA TYR A 297 4.21 1.81 1.40
C TYR A 297 4.92 1.95 0.05
N GLY A 298 4.23 1.58 -1.02
CA GLY A 298 4.69 1.63 -2.40
C GLY A 298 4.55 2.99 -3.08
N GLY A 299 3.88 3.95 -2.43
CA GLY A 299 3.68 5.30 -2.94
C GLY A 299 2.22 5.75 -2.98
N LYS A 300 2.03 7.02 -3.31
CA LYS A 300 0.71 7.62 -3.56
C LYS A 300 0.16 7.07 -4.88
N ILE A 301 -1.11 6.67 -4.89
CA ILE A 301 -1.77 6.16 -6.09
C ILE A 301 -2.34 7.34 -6.89
N ILE A 302 -2.01 7.39 -8.17
CA ILE A 302 -2.49 8.39 -9.12
C ILE A 302 -2.86 7.69 -10.43
N ASP A 303 -3.74 8.30 -11.21
CA ASP A 303 -3.89 7.96 -12.62
C ASP A 303 -2.94 8.81 -13.48
N HIS A 304 -2.84 8.47 -14.77
CA HIS A 304 -2.05 9.24 -15.71
C HIS A 304 -2.56 10.70 -15.82
N LYS A 305 -3.88 10.92 -15.82
CA LYS A 305 -4.50 12.25 -15.91
C LYS A 305 -4.09 13.19 -14.78
N THR A 306 -3.84 12.68 -13.59
CA THR A 306 -3.30 13.48 -12.48
C THR A 306 -1.94 14.09 -12.84
N TRP A 307 -1.07 13.35 -13.54
CA TRP A 307 0.24 13.81 -14.01
C TRP A 307 0.16 14.65 -15.29
N ARG A 308 -0.64 14.19 -16.27
CA ARG A 308 -0.84 14.84 -17.57
C ARG A 308 -2.34 15.02 -17.81
N PRO A 309 -2.94 16.17 -17.40
CA PRO A 309 -4.39 16.37 -17.45
C PRO A 309 -5.03 16.23 -18.84
N SER A 310 -4.26 16.49 -19.90
CA SER A 310 -4.72 16.35 -21.29
C SER A 310 -4.62 14.92 -21.83
N ASN A 311 -4.14 13.95 -21.06
CA ASN A 311 -4.03 12.56 -21.51
C ASN A 311 -5.43 11.90 -21.56
N SER A 312 -5.67 11.03 -22.54
CA SER A 312 -6.86 10.18 -22.64
C SER A 312 -6.81 8.97 -21.68
N ASP A 313 -5.61 8.49 -21.35
CA ASP A 313 -5.38 7.30 -20.53
C ASP A 313 -6.11 7.35 -19.18
N CYS A 314 -6.65 6.20 -18.76
CA CYS A 314 -7.51 6.02 -17.60
C CYS A 314 -8.93 6.61 -17.77
N ASP A 315 -9.86 5.78 -18.21
CA ASP A 315 -11.27 6.09 -18.49
C ASP A 315 -11.97 6.76 -17.28
N SER A 316 -12.91 7.65 -17.56
CA SER A 316 -13.67 8.36 -16.51
C SER A 316 -14.44 7.41 -15.59
N LYS A 317 -14.84 6.23 -16.09
CA LYS A 317 -15.45 5.15 -15.31
C LYS A 317 -14.51 4.58 -14.25
N PHE A 318 -13.19 4.73 -14.40
CA PHE A 318 -12.23 4.30 -13.39
C PHE A 318 -12.19 5.22 -12.17
N GLN A 319 -12.58 6.49 -12.32
CA GLN A 319 -12.44 7.50 -11.26
C GLN A 319 -13.12 7.10 -9.94
N LYS A 320 -14.22 6.35 -10.01
CA LYS A 320 -14.89 5.81 -8.82
C LYS A 320 -14.03 4.77 -8.08
N TYR A 321 -13.26 3.96 -8.79
CA TYR A 321 -12.33 2.99 -8.22
C TYR A 321 -11.05 3.68 -7.75
N LEU A 322 -10.53 4.65 -8.52
CA LEU A 322 -9.36 5.45 -8.15
C LEU A 322 -9.52 6.10 -6.77
N LYS A 323 -10.70 6.66 -6.48
CA LYS A 323 -11.02 7.23 -5.16
C LYS A 323 -10.93 6.23 -4.02
N ASN A 324 -11.17 4.95 -4.27
CA ASN A 324 -11.04 3.90 -3.24
C ASN A 324 -9.58 3.50 -3.02
N TYR A 325 -8.71 3.71 -4.02
CA TYR A 325 -7.28 3.45 -3.93
C TYR A 325 -6.51 4.58 -3.22
N GLN A 326 -7.04 5.81 -3.26
CA GLN A 326 -6.44 7.02 -2.69
C GLN A 326 -6.78 7.22 -1.22
#